data_AF-W4G333-F1
#
_entry.id   AF-W4G333-F1
#
_cell.length_a   1.000
_cell.length_b   1.000
_cell.length_c   1.000
_cell.angle_alpha   90.00
_cell.angle_beta   90.00
_cell.angle_gamma   90.00
#
_symmetry.space_group_name_H-M   'P 1'
#
loop_
_entity.id
_entity.type
_entity.pdbx_description
1 polymer ?
#
loop_
_entity_poly.entity_id
_entity_poly.type
_entity_poly.pdbx_seq_one_letter_code
_entity_poly.pdbx_strand_id
1 'polypeptide(L)'
;MSTTSEMSSVVLEAYLHRYSQHATADVLTVVAVKSVLDDMIGDIETWVHETEHDKLAAELAKAQAALSQYAIAERIHWDEKQNMLQKVHVLQMEGRRLARKLQLEADLVAQEVQDKERLEKELATSKEQIASWATLSRELARSQREVRELHRRLGIQSLLKPVLATTTTQGEAPQGPDVQRGLAALSDPILLHIFSNMDAMDVLSMSLTSKAMKARIHKLFGLKKEPTMPRSTVHKTLPSTTKSATIKPVPAFDKSQLARANDMIKSFNAKEMKLFHDLMLRMKSLEANLTAVHAEKEDLAARLHNAENVRDFLVQKLTDAEDALAYSIEEKVCDYYYNHNIYFEGRV
;
A
#
# COMPACT_ATOMS: atom_id res chain seq x y z
N MET A 1 125.84 -38.00 -74.42
CA MET A 1 125.61 -37.02 -73.33
C MET A 1 124.12 -36.74 -73.12
N SER A 2 123.23 -37.74 -73.22
CA SER A 2 121.76 -37.53 -73.12
C SER A 2 121.13 -37.96 -71.79
N THR A 3 121.85 -38.71 -70.96
CA THR A 3 121.30 -39.32 -69.75
C THR A 3 121.14 -38.35 -68.57
N THR A 4 121.84 -37.22 -68.55
CA THR A 4 121.74 -36.21 -67.47
C THR A 4 120.56 -35.26 -67.65
N SER A 5 120.17 -34.95 -68.89
CA SER A 5 119.02 -34.10 -69.21
C SER A 5 117.68 -34.82 -68.95
N GLU A 6 117.61 -36.11 -69.30
CA GLU A 6 116.44 -36.95 -69.03
C GLU A 6 116.21 -37.15 -67.52
N MET A 7 117.28 -37.40 -66.75
CA MET A 7 117.21 -37.50 -65.29
C MET A 7 116.73 -36.20 -64.63
N SER A 8 117.15 -35.04 -65.13
CA SER A 8 116.66 -33.73 -64.63
C SER A 8 115.18 -33.49 -64.96
N SER A 9 114.70 -33.95 -66.12
CA SER A 9 113.30 -33.84 -66.53
C SER A 9 112.39 -34.73 -65.67
N VAL A 10 112.80 -35.98 -65.42
CA VAL A 10 112.06 -36.93 -64.58
C VAL A 10 111.98 -36.45 -63.13
N VAL A 11 113.04 -35.84 -62.61
CA VAL A 11 113.03 -35.26 -61.25
C VAL A 11 112.10 -34.04 -61.16
N LEU A 12 112.08 -33.19 -62.18
CA LEU A 12 111.18 -32.02 -62.23
C LEU A 12 109.72 -32.45 -62.36
N GLU A 13 109.42 -33.43 -63.21
CA GLU A 13 108.07 -34.01 -63.34
C GLU A 13 107.61 -34.67 -62.04
N ALA A 14 108.47 -35.44 -61.37
CA ALA A 14 108.15 -36.05 -60.07
C ALA A 14 107.91 -34.98 -58.99
N TYR A 15 108.66 -33.89 -59.00
CA TYR A 15 108.46 -32.75 -58.09
C TYR A 15 107.14 -32.03 -58.36
N LEU A 16 106.84 -31.72 -59.62
CA LEU A 16 105.60 -31.07 -60.03
C LEU A 16 104.38 -31.97 -59.77
N HIS A 17 104.48 -33.26 -60.02
CA HIS A 17 103.42 -34.23 -59.74
C HIS A 17 103.18 -34.37 -58.23
N ARG A 18 104.24 -34.39 -57.42
CA ARG A 18 104.11 -34.40 -55.95
C ARG A 18 103.51 -33.09 -55.44
N TYR A 19 103.91 -31.95 -56.00
CA TYR A 19 103.36 -30.65 -55.66
C TYR A 19 101.87 -30.54 -56.06
N SER A 20 101.49 -31.00 -57.25
CA SER A 20 100.09 -31.04 -57.69
C SER A 20 99.27 -31.99 -56.84
N GLN A 21 99.82 -33.14 -56.44
CA GLN A 21 99.14 -34.07 -55.53
C GLN A 21 98.89 -33.43 -54.16
N HIS A 22 99.89 -32.76 -53.57
CA HIS A 22 99.72 -32.03 -52.32
C HIS A 22 98.69 -30.90 -52.47
N ALA A 23 98.76 -30.11 -53.54
CA ALA A 23 97.77 -29.05 -53.80
C ALA A 23 96.34 -29.60 -53.98
N THR A 24 96.18 -30.73 -54.67
CA THR A 24 94.85 -31.37 -54.81
C THR A 24 94.34 -31.95 -53.48
N ALA A 25 95.23 -32.50 -52.65
CA ALA A 25 94.87 -32.97 -51.31
C ALA A 25 94.45 -31.80 -50.42
N ASP A 26 95.18 -30.68 -50.45
CA ASP A 26 94.82 -29.47 -49.72
C ASP A 26 93.47 -28.91 -50.17
N VAL A 27 93.21 -28.84 -51.49
CA VAL A 27 91.90 -28.42 -52.02
C VAL A 27 90.78 -29.37 -51.57
N LEU A 28 90.99 -30.68 -51.59
CA LEU A 28 90.00 -31.66 -51.12
C LEU A 28 89.71 -31.49 -49.63
N THR A 29 90.73 -31.22 -48.80
CA THR A 29 90.52 -30.94 -47.38
C THR A 29 89.74 -29.64 -47.16
N VAL A 30 90.02 -28.58 -47.92
CA VAL A 30 89.27 -27.32 -47.85
C VAL A 30 87.81 -27.51 -48.27
N VAL A 31 87.55 -28.29 -49.32
CA VAL A 31 86.17 -28.60 -49.75
C VAL A 31 85.43 -29.42 -48.69
N ALA A 32 86.07 -30.39 -48.06
CA ALA A 32 85.47 -31.16 -46.97
C ALA A 32 85.20 -30.30 -45.72
N VAL A 33 86.11 -29.40 -45.37
CA VAL A 33 85.89 -28.44 -44.28
C VAL A 33 84.73 -27.51 -44.63
N LYS A 34 84.67 -27.02 -45.87
CA LYS A 34 83.57 -26.18 -46.33
C LYS A 34 82.22 -26.90 -46.24
N SER A 35 82.13 -28.16 -46.69
CA SER A 35 80.87 -28.90 -46.61
C SER A 35 80.41 -29.09 -45.17
N VAL A 36 81.32 -29.39 -44.24
CA VAL A 36 80.99 -29.49 -42.81
C VAL A 36 80.53 -28.14 -42.25
N LEU A 37 81.18 -27.04 -42.64
CA LEU A 37 80.76 -25.70 -42.21
C LEU A 37 79.39 -25.32 -42.78
N ASP A 38 79.11 -25.65 -44.05
CA ASP A 38 77.81 -25.42 -44.68
C ASP A 38 76.72 -26.25 -43.97
N ASP A 39 76.99 -27.51 -43.62
CA ASP A 39 76.08 -28.36 -42.83
C ASP A 39 75.84 -27.79 -41.42
N MET A 40 76.91 -27.36 -40.73
CA MET A 40 76.79 -26.73 -39.41
C MET A 40 76.00 -25.41 -39.44
N ILE A 41 76.14 -24.61 -40.51
CA ILE A 41 75.34 -23.41 -40.70
C ILE A 41 73.87 -23.80 -40.87
N GLY A 42 73.58 -24.81 -41.69
CA GLY A 42 72.22 -25.33 -41.88
C GLY A 42 71.58 -25.83 -40.58
N ASP A 43 72.35 -26.54 -39.74
CA ASP A 43 71.88 -26.99 -38.42
C ASP A 43 71.56 -25.81 -37.49
N ILE A 44 72.39 -24.77 -37.48
CA ILE A 44 72.15 -23.55 -36.67
C ILE A 44 70.90 -22.81 -37.17
N GLU A 45 70.73 -22.64 -38.48
CA GLU A 45 69.56 -21.99 -39.06
C GLU A 45 68.28 -22.76 -38.74
N THR A 46 68.31 -24.10 -38.87
CA THR A 46 67.19 -24.97 -38.53
C THR A 46 66.85 -24.87 -37.04
N TRP A 47 67.86 -24.91 -36.17
CA TRP A 47 67.68 -24.76 -34.72
C TRP A 47 67.07 -23.41 -34.34
N VAL A 48 67.49 -22.31 -34.99
CA VAL A 48 66.90 -20.98 -34.77
C VAL A 48 65.42 -20.98 -35.17
N HIS A 49 65.10 -21.51 -36.35
CA HIS A 49 63.71 -21.59 -36.83
C HIS A 49 62.82 -22.45 -35.93
N GLU A 50 63.30 -23.61 -35.48
CA GLU A 50 62.57 -24.47 -34.54
C GLU A 50 62.32 -23.75 -33.21
N THR A 51 63.34 -23.07 -32.69
CA THR A 51 63.22 -22.31 -31.44
C THR A 51 62.23 -21.15 -31.56
N GLU A 52 62.21 -20.45 -32.69
CA GLU A 52 61.22 -19.40 -32.96
C GLU A 52 59.81 -19.95 -33.14
N HIS A 53 59.68 -21.07 -33.85
CA HIS A 53 58.41 -21.76 -34.04
C HIS A 53 57.82 -22.18 -32.69
N ASP A 54 58.62 -22.76 -31.80
CA ASP A 54 58.17 -23.18 -30.46
C ASP A 54 57.73 -21.99 -29.60
N LYS A 55 58.43 -20.85 -29.68
CA LYS A 55 58.03 -19.60 -29.01
C LYS A 55 56.68 -19.10 -29.53
N LEU A 56 56.52 -19.01 -30.85
CA LEU A 56 55.27 -18.56 -31.47
C LEU A 56 54.11 -19.52 -31.19
N ALA A 57 54.35 -20.83 -31.19
CA ALA A 57 53.35 -21.83 -30.82
C ALA A 57 52.90 -21.68 -29.36
N ALA A 58 53.83 -21.40 -28.44
CA ALA A 58 53.50 -21.14 -27.04
C ALA A 58 52.70 -19.84 -26.86
N GLU A 59 53.06 -18.77 -27.57
CA GLU A 59 52.31 -17.51 -27.57
C GLU A 59 50.91 -17.68 -28.15
N LEU A 60 50.77 -18.43 -29.24
CA LEU A 60 49.48 -18.75 -29.85
C LEU A 60 48.59 -19.58 -28.92
N ALA A 61 49.16 -20.59 -28.25
CA ALA A 61 48.42 -21.38 -27.27
C ALA A 61 47.96 -20.51 -26.08
N LYS A 62 48.81 -19.59 -25.61
CA LYS A 62 48.45 -18.64 -24.54
C LYS A 62 47.34 -17.68 -24.99
N ALA A 63 47.40 -17.16 -26.21
CA ALA A 63 46.38 -16.29 -26.78
C ALA A 63 45.05 -17.03 -26.96
N GLN A 64 45.07 -18.28 -27.43
CA GLN A 64 43.87 -19.12 -27.55
C GLN A 64 43.24 -19.42 -26.20
N ALA A 65 44.05 -19.72 -25.18
CA ALA A 65 43.57 -19.92 -23.82
C ALA A 65 42.90 -18.64 -23.29
N ALA A 66 43.54 -17.47 -23.45
CA ALA A 66 42.96 -16.20 -23.05
C ALA A 66 41.63 -15.91 -23.78
N LEU A 67 41.56 -16.16 -25.09
CA LEU A 67 40.35 -15.97 -25.88
C LEU A 67 39.21 -16.87 -25.41
N SER A 68 39.50 -18.14 -25.08
CA SER A 68 38.49 -19.03 -24.51
C SER A 68 37.97 -18.56 -23.14
N GLN A 69 38.85 -18.00 -22.30
CA GLN A 69 38.47 -17.44 -21.01
C GLN A 69 37.58 -16.20 -21.17
N TYR A 70 37.93 -15.30 -22.10
CA TYR A 70 37.10 -14.14 -22.42
C TYR A 70 35.73 -14.55 -22.97
N ALA A 71 35.66 -15.54 -23.86
CA ALA A 71 34.38 -16.04 -24.37
C ALA A 71 33.48 -16.61 -23.26
N ILE A 72 34.05 -17.30 -22.27
CA ILE A 72 33.32 -17.78 -21.09
C ILE A 72 32.85 -16.60 -20.24
N ALA A 73 33.72 -15.63 -19.97
CA ALA A 73 33.38 -14.45 -19.17
C ALA A 73 32.27 -13.61 -19.82
N GLU A 74 32.36 -13.38 -21.14
CA GLU A 74 31.30 -12.71 -21.90
C GLU A 74 29.98 -13.45 -21.81
N ARG A 75 30.00 -14.79 -21.86
CA ARG A 75 28.78 -15.58 -21.72
C ARG A 75 28.15 -15.44 -20.34
N ILE A 76 28.96 -15.48 -19.28
CA ILE A 76 28.49 -15.26 -17.91
C ILE A 76 27.85 -13.88 -17.77
N HIS A 77 28.51 -12.83 -18.27
CA HIS A 77 27.96 -11.47 -18.23
C HIS A 77 26.65 -11.34 -19.03
N TRP A 78 26.52 -12.03 -20.16
CA TRP A 78 25.27 -12.08 -20.90
C TRP A 78 24.14 -12.75 -20.11
N ASP A 79 24.42 -13.88 -19.46
CA ASP A 79 23.44 -14.61 -18.65
C ASP A 79 23.03 -13.77 -17.42
N GLU A 80 23.97 -13.10 -16.77
CA GLU A 80 23.71 -12.15 -15.67
C GLU A 80 22.81 -10.99 -16.12
N LYS A 81 23.11 -10.38 -17.28
CA LYS A 81 22.31 -9.30 -17.86
C LYS A 81 20.90 -9.76 -18.17
N GLN A 82 20.73 -10.96 -18.76
CA GLN A 82 19.40 -11.53 -19.03
C GLN A 82 18.61 -11.77 -17.74
N ASN A 83 19.26 -12.31 -16.70
CA ASN A 83 18.64 -12.51 -15.38
C ASN A 83 18.18 -11.17 -14.77
N MET A 84 19.03 -10.13 -14.83
CA MET A 84 18.67 -8.79 -14.36
C MET A 84 17.49 -8.19 -15.13
N LEU A 85 17.46 -8.34 -16.46
CA LEU A 85 16.32 -7.87 -17.26
C LEU A 85 15.01 -8.59 -16.89
N GLN A 86 15.06 -9.91 -16.66
CA GLN A 86 13.90 -10.66 -16.20
C GLN A 86 13.41 -10.18 -14.83
N LYS A 87 14.32 -9.98 -13.87
CA LYS A 87 13.98 -9.43 -12.54
C LYS A 87 13.36 -8.03 -12.64
N VAL A 88 13.93 -7.15 -13.45
CA VAL A 88 13.39 -5.80 -13.67
C VAL A 88 11.99 -5.88 -14.28
N HIS A 89 11.75 -6.77 -15.24
CA HIS A 89 10.44 -6.95 -15.83
C HIS A 89 9.40 -7.42 -14.79
N VAL A 90 9.75 -8.39 -13.94
CA VAL A 90 8.88 -8.87 -12.86
C VAL A 90 8.54 -7.72 -11.90
N LEU A 91 9.54 -6.97 -11.44
CA LEU A 91 9.33 -5.81 -10.55
C LEU A 91 8.46 -4.74 -11.22
N GLN A 92 8.63 -4.50 -12.52
CA GLN A 92 7.79 -3.56 -13.26
C GLN A 92 6.33 -4.02 -13.29
N MET A 93 6.08 -5.31 -13.49
CA MET A 93 4.74 -5.88 -13.51
C MET A 93 4.08 -5.82 -12.13
N GLU A 94 4.84 -6.11 -11.07
CA GLU A 94 4.39 -5.96 -9.68
C GLU A 94 4.08 -4.51 -9.34
N GLY A 95 4.93 -3.57 -9.73
CA GLY A 95 4.71 -2.13 -9.58
C GLY A 95 3.44 -1.66 -10.28
N ARG A 96 3.22 -2.08 -11.54
CA ARG A 96 1.96 -1.78 -12.26
C ARG A 96 0.74 -2.37 -11.56
N ARG A 97 0.84 -3.57 -10.99
CA ARG A 97 -0.26 -4.20 -10.25
C ARG A 97 -0.56 -3.44 -8.96
N LEU A 98 0.45 -3.04 -8.20
CA LEU A 98 0.30 -2.24 -6.98
C LEU A 98 -0.30 -0.86 -7.28
N ALA A 99 0.18 -0.18 -8.32
CA ALA A 99 -0.37 1.10 -8.75
C ALA A 99 -1.87 0.99 -9.11
N ARG A 100 -2.28 -0.07 -9.82
CA ARG A 100 -3.70 -0.31 -10.12
C ARG A 100 -4.53 -0.54 -8.86
N LYS A 101 -4.01 -1.30 -7.89
CA LYS A 101 -4.71 -1.51 -6.61
C LYS A 101 -4.87 -0.20 -5.86
N LEU A 102 -3.81 0.61 -5.78
CA LEU A 102 -3.85 1.90 -5.11
C LEU A 102 -4.80 2.87 -5.80
N GLN A 103 -4.88 2.84 -7.13
CA GLN A 103 -5.87 3.62 -7.89
C GLN A 103 -7.30 3.21 -7.52
N LEU A 104 -7.59 1.90 -7.46
CA LEU A 104 -8.91 1.41 -7.08
C LEU A 104 -9.30 1.84 -5.66
N GLU A 105 -8.38 1.72 -4.69
CA GLU A 105 -8.61 2.18 -3.32
C GLU A 105 -8.81 3.71 -3.26
N ALA A 106 -8.05 4.47 -4.04
CA ALA A 106 -8.22 5.92 -4.13
C ALA A 106 -9.59 6.31 -4.73
N ASP A 107 -10.04 5.60 -5.76
CA ASP A 107 -11.35 5.81 -6.38
C ASP A 107 -12.49 5.47 -5.39
N LEU A 108 -12.34 4.39 -4.60
CA LEU A 108 -13.29 4.04 -3.54
C LEU A 108 -13.36 5.12 -2.46
N VAL A 109 -12.21 5.60 -1.97
CA VAL A 109 -12.16 6.69 -0.99
C VAL A 109 -12.77 7.97 -1.56
N ALA A 110 -12.52 8.30 -2.83
CA ALA A 110 -13.14 9.45 -3.48
C ALA A 110 -14.68 9.33 -3.52
N GLN A 111 -15.19 8.13 -3.78
CA GLN A 111 -16.63 7.84 -3.74
C GLN A 111 -17.20 8.01 -2.32
N GLU A 112 -16.52 7.46 -1.30
CA GLU A 112 -16.94 7.60 0.10
C GLU A 112 -16.97 9.05 0.57
N VAL A 113 -16.00 9.87 0.13
CA VAL A 113 -15.99 11.31 0.41
C VAL A 113 -17.18 12.01 -0.23
N GLN A 114 -17.50 11.71 -1.49
CA GLN A 114 -18.68 12.28 -2.17
C GLN A 114 -19.99 11.89 -1.48
N ASP A 115 -20.13 10.63 -1.05
CA ASP A 115 -21.33 10.17 -0.36
C ASP A 115 -21.44 10.81 1.03
N LYS A 116 -20.32 11.01 1.73
CA LYS A 116 -20.30 11.77 2.98
C LYS A 116 -20.75 13.21 2.78
N GLU A 117 -20.26 13.91 1.75
CA GLU A 117 -20.69 15.27 1.44
C GLU A 117 -22.20 15.36 1.13
N ARG A 118 -22.76 14.33 0.47
CA ARG A 118 -24.22 14.24 0.23
C ARG A 118 -24.99 14.10 1.53
N LEU A 119 -24.57 13.17 2.40
CA LEU A 119 -25.19 12.96 3.71
C LEU A 119 -25.09 14.20 4.61
N GLU A 120 -23.99 14.95 4.54
CA GLU A 120 -23.85 16.22 5.28
C GLU A 120 -24.83 17.30 4.79
N LYS A 121 -25.10 17.36 3.47
CA LYS A 121 -26.13 18.25 2.91
C LYS A 121 -27.54 17.84 3.36
N GLU A 122 -27.85 16.55 3.34
CA GLU A 122 -29.15 16.03 3.85
C GLU A 122 -29.32 16.26 5.36
N LEU A 123 -28.24 16.14 6.12
CA LEU A 123 -28.25 16.47 7.55
C LEU A 123 -28.53 17.96 7.77
N ALA A 124 -27.94 18.84 6.96
CA ALA A 124 -28.18 20.28 7.05
C ALA A 124 -29.64 20.63 6.72
N THR A 125 -30.22 20.05 5.67
CA THR A 125 -31.63 20.29 5.31
C THR A 125 -32.58 19.74 6.38
N SER A 126 -32.30 18.57 6.96
CA SER A 126 -33.09 18.03 8.07
C SER A 126 -33.04 18.92 9.31
N LYS A 127 -31.87 19.47 9.65
CA LYS A 127 -31.73 20.44 10.77
C LYS A 127 -32.54 21.71 10.51
N GLU A 128 -32.54 22.22 9.29
CA GLU A 128 -33.35 23.38 8.91
C GLU A 128 -34.85 23.09 9.00
N GLN A 129 -35.30 21.92 8.55
CA GLN A 129 -36.68 21.46 8.72
C GLN A 129 -37.06 21.37 10.20
N ILE A 130 -36.22 20.79 11.06
CA ILE A 130 -36.49 20.74 12.51
C ILE A 130 -36.63 22.15 13.08
N ALA A 131 -35.78 23.09 12.65
CA ALA A 131 -35.88 24.49 13.07
C ALA A 131 -37.19 25.14 12.63
N SER A 132 -37.68 24.87 11.41
CA SER A 132 -38.96 25.40 10.92
C SER A 132 -40.18 24.75 11.59
N TRP A 133 -40.13 23.44 11.90
CA TRP A 133 -41.13 22.79 12.75
C TRP A 133 -41.17 23.41 14.16
N ALA A 134 -40.01 23.76 14.72
CA ALA A 134 -39.93 24.43 16.02
C ALA A 134 -40.45 25.88 15.99
N THR A 135 -40.39 26.60 14.86
CA THR A 135 -41.06 27.92 14.72
C THR A 135 -42.57 27.75 14.58
N LEU A 136 -43.04 26.82 13.74
CA LEU A 136 -44.47 26.49 13.59
C LEU A 136 -45.10 26.06 14.92
N SER A 137 -44.41 25.22 15.70
CA SER A 137 -44.87 24.82 17.03
C SER A 137 -45.01 26.01 17.99
N ARG A 138 -44.08 26.97 17.94
CA ARG A 138 -44.18 28.21 18.72
C ARG A 138 -45.34 29.10 18.26
N GLU A 139 -45.59 29.20 16.97
CA GLU A 139 -46.74 29.94 16.42
C GLU A 139 -48.07 29.30 16.77
N LEU A 140 -48.17 27.97 16.67
CA LEU A 140 -49.35 27.23 17.12
C LEU A 140 -49.61 27.47 18.61
N ALA A 141 -48.58 27.43 19.45
CA ALA A 141 -48.70 27.74 20.87
C ALA A 141 -49.14 29.19 21.13
N ARG A 142 -48.69 30.16 20.32
CA ARG A 142 -49.16 31.56 20.38
C ARG A 142 -50.63 31.68 19.97
N SER A 143 -51.01 31.09 18.83
CA SER A 143 -52.38 31.06 18.33
C SER A 143 -53.33 30.41 19.35
N GLN A 144 -52.93 29.28 19.96
CA GLN A 144 -53.70 28.65 21.03
C GLN A 144 -53.89 29.55 22.25
N ARG A 145 -52.88 30.35 22.64
CA ARG A 145 -53.03 31.34 23.72
C ARG A 145 -53.98 32.45 23.32
N GLU A 146 -53.89 32.97 22.11
CA GLU A 146 -54.80 33.99 21.59
C GLU A 146 -56.24 33.48 21.56
N VAL A 147 -56.48 32.25 21.10
CA VAL A 147 -57.81 31.62 21.13
C VAL A 147 -58.33 31.51 22.56
N ARG A 148 -57.51 31.08 23.53
CA ARG A 148 -57.92 31.02 24.95
C ARG A 148 -58.22 32.40 25.52
N GLU A 149 -57.45 33.41 25.16
CA GLU A 149 -57.64 34.79 25.60
C GLU A 149 -58.90 35.40 24.98
N LEU A 150 -59.17 35.15 23.68
CA LEU A 150 -60.43 35.51 23.04
C LEU A 150 -61.62 34.83 23.70
N HIS A 151 -61.52 33.53 24.04
CA HIS A 151 -62.57 32.83 24.79
C HIS A 151 -62.80 33.45 26.17
N ARG A 152 -61.74 33.85 26.90
CA ARG A 152 -61.88 34.61 28.16
C ARG A 152 -62.61 35.93 27.94
N ARG A 153 -62.19 36.72 26.95
CA ARG A 153 -62.80 38.03 26.65
C ARG A 153 -64.27 37.91 26.24
N LEU A 154 -64.61 36.89 25.45
CA LEU A 154 -66.00 36.58 25.08
C LEU A 154 -66.82 36.14 26.29
N GLY A 155 -66.27 35.28 27.15
CA GLY A 155 -66.90 34.89 28.41
C GLY A 155 -67.18 36.10 29.31
N ILE A 156 -66.22 37.02 29.45
CA ILE A 156 -66.39 38.27 30.19
C ILE A 156 -67.45 39.17 29.54
N GLN A 157 -67.48 39.29 28.21
CA GLN A 157 -68.55 40.01 27.50
C GLN A 157 -69.94 39.41 27.73
N SER A 158 -70.05 38.07 27.81
CA SER A 158 -71.31 37.40 28.10
C SER A 158 -71.80 37.64 29.53
N LEU A 159 -70.86 37.84 30.47
CA LEU A 159 -71.16 38.19 31.87
C LEU A 159 -71.50 39.68 32.04
N LEU A 160 -70.96 40.55 31.19
CA LEU A 160 -71.23 42.00 31.21
C LEU A 160 -72.53 42.41 30.49
N LYS A 161 -73.26 41.47 29.88
CA LYS A 161 -74.61 41.70 29.34
C LYS A 161 -75.66 40.99 30.21
N PRO A 162 -76.30 41.66 31.19
CA PRO A 162 -77.53 41.17 31.79
C PRO A 162 -78.75 41.56 30.93
N VAL A 163 -79.40 40.52 30.39
CA VAL A 163 -80.86 40.30 30.26
C VAL A 163 -81.75 41.37 29.59
N LEU A 164 -82.33 41.01 28.43
CA LEU A 164 -83.79 41.12 28.26
C LEU A 164 -84.36 39.70 28.25
N ALA A 165 -85.15 39.38 29.28
CA ALA A 165 -85.87 38.13 29.42
C ALA A 165 -87.30 38.32 28.92
N THR A 166 -87.81 37.33 28.18
CA THR A 166 -89.20 36.90 28.30
C THR A 166 -89.30 35.40 27.95
N THR A 167 -89.62 34.61 28.99
CA THR A 167 -90.59 33.48 29.04
C THR A 167 -90.46 32.40 27.95
N THR A 168 -90.44 31.09 28.25
CA THR A 168 -91.64 30.33 28.66
C THR A 168 -91.24 28.88 29.02
N THR A 169 -91.83 28.35 30.11
CA THR A 169 -92.12 26.93 30.46
C THR A 169 -91.02 25.88 30.60
N GLN A 170 -90.95 25.34 31.84
CA GLN A 170 -90.96 23.92 32.24
C GLN A 170 -90.23 22.89 31.36
N GLY A 171 -89.29 22.19 31.98
CA GLY A 171 -88.80 20.88 31.52
C GLY A 171 -87.61 20.43 32.35
N GLU A 172 -87.69 19.21 32.85
CA GLU A 172 -86.70 18.52 33.68
C GLU A 172 -85.25 18.61 33.17
N ALA A 173 -84.34 18.40 34.12
CA ALA A 173 -82.93 18.13 33.88
C ALA A 173 -82.67 17.31 32.61
N PRO A 174 -81.89 17.83 31.65
CA PRO A 174 -81.07 16.98 30.83
C PRO A 174 -79.79 16.74 31.62
N GLN A 175 -79.70 15.55 32.22
CA GLN A 175 -78.40 14.87 32.23
C GLN A 175 -77.86 15.02 30.81
N GLY A 176 -76.81 15.82 30.64
CA GLY A 176 -76.11 15.89 29.37
C GLY A 176 -75.82 14.46 28.93
N PRO A 177 -76.00 14.14 27.63
CA PRO A 177 -75.76 12.77 27.18
C PRO A 177 -74.34 12.42 27.59
N ASP A 178 -74.18 11.30 28.30
CA ASP A 178 -72.90 10.69 28.61
C ASP A 178 -72.03 10.67 27.34
N VAL A 179 -71.19 11.68 27.15
CA VAL A 179 -70.20 11.71 26.06
C VAL A 179 -69.21 10.55 26.24
N GLN A 180 -69.14 10.00 27.46
CA GLN A 180 -68.39 8.81 27.81
C GLN A 180 -69.01 7.50 27.28
N ARG A 181 -70.28 7.50 26.85
CA ARG A 181 -70.93 6.34 26.19
C ARG A 181 -70.84 6.38 24.65
N GLY A 182 -70.65 7.57 24.06
CA GLY A 182 -70.69 7.77 22.61
C GLY A 182 -69.58 7.03 21.86
N LEU A 183 -68.33 7.19 22.27
CA LEU A 183 -67.18 6.54 21.61
C LEU A 183 -67.20 5.01 21.77
N ALA A 184 -67.69 4.51 22.91
CA ALA A 184 -67.80 3.07 23.16
C ALA A 184 -68.92 2.40 22.36
N ALA A 185 -69.86 3.17 21.80
CA ALA A 185 -70.99 2.68 21.00
C ALA A 185 -70.76 2.77 19.47
N LEU A 186 -69.72 3.48 19.00
CA LEU A 186 -69.34 3.57 17.58
C LEU A 186 -68.92 2.19 17.04
N SER A 187 -68.98 1.96 15.73
CA SER A 187 -68.53 0.69 15.12
C SER A 187 -67.00 0.62 15.00
N ASP A 188 -66.46 -0.60 15.02
CA ASP A 188 -65.01 -0.89 14.95
C ASP A 188 -64.27 -0.18 13.78
N PRO A 189 -64.79 -0.13 12.53
CA PRO A 189 -64.12 0.58 11.43
C PRO A 189 -64.11 2.10 11.61
N ILE A 190 -65.13 2.68 12.24
CA ILE A 190 -65.20 4.13 12.51
C ILE A 190 -64.20 4.48 13.62
N LEU A 191 -64.07 3.64 14.66
CA LEU A 191 -63.04 3.81 15.69
C LEU A 191 -61.63 3.74 15.11
N LEU A 192 -61.38 2.81 14.18
CA LEU A 192 -60.05 2.64 13.58
C LEU A 192 -59.65 3.87 12.73
N HIS A 193 -60.60 4.46 12.00
CA HIS A 193 -60.38 5.70 11.27
C HIS A 193 -60.18 6.91 12.21
N ILE A 194 -60.80 6.92 13.38
CA ILE A 194 -60.54 7.96 14.39
C ILE A 194 -59.12 7.77 14.94
N PHE A 195 -58.73 6.54 15.26
CA PHE A 195 -57.40 6.25 15.80
C PHE A 195 -56.26 6.43 14.78
N SER A 196 -56.50 6.28 13.47
CA SER A 196 -55.48 6.58 12.46
C SER A 196 -55.07 8.05 12.44
N ASN A 197 -55.92 8.93 12.98
CA ASN A 197 -55.70 10.37 13.05
C ASN A 197 -55.27 10.84 14.45
N MET A 198 -54.94 9.92 15.37
CA MET A 198 -54.57 10.23 16.75
C MET A 198 -53.18 9.67 17.09
N ASP A 199 -52.46 10.36 17.98
CA ASP A 199 -51.18 9.89 18.48
C ASP A 199 -51.34 8.70 19.44
N ALA A 200 -50.32 7.83 19.49
CA ALA A 200 -50.35 6.61 20.29
C ALA A 200 -50.63 6.86 21.78
N MET A 201 -50.19 8.00 22.31
CA MET A 201 -50.42 8.40 23.70
C MET A 201 -51.88 8.79 23.97
N ASP A 202 -52.57 9.35 22.98
CA ASP A 202 -53.97 9.74 23.08
C ASP A 202 -54.89 8.52 22.97
N VAL A 203 -54.56 7.56 22.09
CA VAL A 203 -55.28 6.27 22.02
C VAL A 203 -55.12 5.48 23.33
N LEU A 204 -53.92 5.52 23.93
CA LEU A 204 -53.67 4.90 25.23
C LEU A 204 -54.43 5.60 26.36
N SER A 205 -54.48 6.93 26.40
CA SER A 205 -55.23 7.67 27.42
C SER A 205 -56.74 7.39 27.31
N MET A 206 -57.28 7.26 26.09
CA MET A 206 -58.65 6.80 25.84
C MET A 206 -58.90 5.38 26.35
N SER A 207 -57.93 4.48 26.26
CA SER A 207 -58.04 3.12 26.82
C SER A 207 -58.19 3.12 28.35
N LEU A 208 -57.73 4.16 29.04
CA LEU A 208 -57.84 4.27 30.49
C LEU A 208 -59.21 4.79 30.96
N THR A 209 -60.03 5.33 30.05
CA THR A 209 -61.35 5.90 30.37
C THR A 209 -62.41 4.84 30.70
N SER A 210 -62.30 3.63 30.15
CA SER A 210 -63.25 2.56 30.41
C SER A 210 -62.64 1.19 30.13
N LYS A 211 -62.95 0.19 30.99
CA LYS A 211 -62.54 -1.21 30.78
C LYS A 211 -63.05 -1.78 29.46
N ALA A 212 -64.23 -1.35 29.00
CA ALA A 212 -64.81 -1.78 27.72
C ALA A 212 -64.04 -1.17 26.53
N MET A 213 -63.71 0.12 26.58
CA MET A 213 -62.90 0.81 25.58
C MET A 213 -61.49 0.21 25.51
N LYS A 214 -60.88 -0.07 26.67
CA LYS A 214 -59.59 -0.78 26.78
C LYS A 214 -59.60 -2.12 26.06
N ALA A 215 -60.60 -2.96 26.35
CA ALA A 215 -60.72 -4.29 25.73
C ALA A 215 -60.92 -4.19 24.22
N ARG A 216 -61.63 -3.17 23.75
CA ARG A 216 -61.95 -2.95 22.34
C ARG A 216 -60.76 -2.40 21.56
N ILE A 217 -60.03 -1.43 22.11
CA ILE A 217 -58.73 -0.96 21.58
C ILE A 217 -57.75 -2.13 21.53
N HIS A 218 -57.68 -2.94 22.59
CA HIS A 218 -56.82 -4.13 22.59
C HIS A 218 -57.23 -5.17 21.53
N LYS A 219 -58.52 -5.27 21.16
CA LYS A 219 -58.99 -6.12 20.06
C LYS A 219 -58.64 -5.54 18.68
N LEU A 220 -58.84 -4.23 18.49
CA LEU A 220 -58.54 -3.51 17.24
C LEU A 220 -57.05 -3.47 16.92
N PHE A 221 -56.19 -3.38 17.94
CA PHE A 221 -54.72 -3.36 17.80
C PHE A 221 -54.06 -4.73 18.09
N GLY A 222 -54.85 -5.81 18.23
CA GLY A 222 -54.33 -7.18 18.36
C GLY A 222 -53.57 -7.49 19.67
N LEU A 223 -53.75 -6.66 20.72
CA LEU A 223 -53.08 -6.78 22.02
C LEU A 223 -53.74 -7.78 22.98
N LYS A 224 -54.92 -8.32 22.65
CA LYS A 224 -55.51 -9.49 23.32
C LYS A 224 -55.78 -10.61 22.32
N LYS A 225 -55.14 -11.75 22.53
CA LYS A 225 -55.46 -13.04 21.87
C LYS A 225 -56.69 -13.66 22.55
N GLU A 226 -57.76 -13.86 21.79
CA GLU A 226 -58.77 -14.89 22.12
C GLU A 226 -58.19 -16.27 21.73
N PRO A 227 -58.54 -17.37 22.43
CA PRO A 227 -57.80 -18.61 22.37
C PRO A 227 -58.30 -19.48 21.21
N THR A 228 -57.58 -19.46 20.10
CA THR A 228 -57.53 -20.58 19.14
C THR A 228 -56.16 -20.58 18.45
N MET A 229 -55.36 -21.60 18.75
CA MET A 229 -54.12 -21.96 18.05
C MET A 229 -54.40 -22.54 16.65
N PRO A 230 -53.39 -22.85 15.80
CA PRO A 230 -51.96 -22.47 15.79
C PRO A 230 -51.59 -21.71 14.49
N ARG A 231 -50.48 -20.97 14.37
CA ARG A 231 -49.14 -21.51 14.05
C ARG A 231 -48.15 -20.34 13.92
N SER A 232 -47.01 -20.44 14.63
CA SER A 232 -45.63 -20.08 14.25
C SER A 232 -45.35 -18.71 13.60
N THR A 233 -44.37 -17.87 13.97
CA THR A 233 -43.31 -17.81 14.99
C THR A 233 -42.60 -16.46 14.75
N VAL A 234 -42.37 -15.69 15.82
CA VAL A 234 -41.15 -14.90 16.14
C VAL A 234 -40.72 -13.81 15.13
N HIS A 235 -41.11 -12.54 15.32
CA HIS A 235 -40.46 -11.49 16.15
C HIS A 235 -38.98 -11.21 15.85
N LYS A 236 -38.72 -10.03 15.28
CA LYS A 236 -37.40 -9.37 15.25
C LYS A 236 -37.59 -7.96 15.82
N THR A 237 -37.08 -7.73 17.02
CA THR A 237 -36.95 -6.38 17.59
C THR A 237 -35.48 -6.06 17.78
N LEU A 238 -35.09 -4.96 17.15
CA LEU A 238 -33.92 -4.15 17.46
C LEU A 238 -34.02 -3.59 18.88
N PRO A 239 -32.89 -3.18 19.49
CA PRO A 239 -32.91 -1.91 20.21
C PRO A 239 -31.71 -1.01 19.90
N SER A 240 -31.92 0.26 20.27
CA SER A 240 -31.15 1.44 19.89
C SER A 240 -30.19 1.91 21.00
N THR A 241 -29.09 2.51 20.54
CA THR A 241 -28.35 3.72 20.99
C THR A 241 -27.71 3.91 22.40
N THR A 242 -26.46 4.40 22.29
CA THR A 242 -25.69 5.38 23.11
C THR A 242 -24.96 4.95 24.40
N LYS A 243 -23.61 5.06 24.40
CA LYS A 243 -22.83 6.15 25.06
C LYS A 243 -21.32 5.89 25.02
N SER A 244 -20.56 6.97 24.78
CA SER A 244 -19.11 7.10 24.89
C SER A 244 -18.61 6.86 26.33
N ALA A 245 -17.55 6.07 26.49
CA ALA A 245 -16.74 6.05 27.71
C ALA A 245 -15.27 5.79 27.39
N THR A 246 -14.44 6.76 27.76
CA THR A 246 -12.97 6.77 27.77
C THR A 246 -12.40 5.53 28.46
N ILE A 247 -11.53 4.79 27.77
CA ILE A 247 -10.82 3.62 28.32
C ILE A 247 -9.63 4.11 29.15
N LYS A 248 -9.72 3.95 30.47
CA LYS A 248 -8.54 3.95 31.35
C LYS A 248 -7.99 2.51 31.46
N PRO A 249 -6.68 2.32 31.60
CA PRO A 249 -6.10 0.99 31.75
C PRO A 249 -6.45 0.41 33.13
N VAL A 250 -7.00 -0.81 33.13
CA VAL A 250 -7.37 -1.55 34.36
C VAL A 250 -6.13 -2.28 34.90
N PRO A 251 -5.81 -2.16 36.21
CA PRO A 251 -4.74 -2.90 36.84
C PRO A 251 -5.21 -4.26 37.39
N ALA A 252 -4.25 -5.19 37.42
CA ALA A 252 -4.14 -6.42 38.22
C ALA A 252 -5.29 -7.45 38.20
N PHE A 253 -4.91 -8.64 37.73
CA PHE A 253 -5.69 -9.88 37.63
C PHE A 253 -6.13 -10.39 39.01
N ASP A 254 -7.44 -10.44 39.25
CA ASP A 254 -8.02 -10.69 40.56
C ASP A 254 -8.63 -12.12 40.64
N LYS A 255 -8.29 -12.91 41.67
CA LYS A 255 -8.69 -14.33 41.81
C LYS A 255 -10.21 -14.56 41.81
N SER A 256 -10.98 -13.52 42.15
CA SER A 256 -12.45 -13.50 42.11
C SER A 256 -13.03 -13.49 40.67
N GLN A 257 -12.26 -13.03 39.69
CA GLN A 257 -12.62 -13.05 38.28
C GLN A 257 -12.37 -14.42 37.65
N LEU A 258 -11.33 -15.13 38.10
CA LEU A 258 -11.03 -16.49 37.66
C LEU A 258 -12.13 -17.49 38.07
N ALA A 259 -12.67 -17.35 39.28
CA ALA A 259 -13.78 -18.18 39.76
C ALA A 259 -15.06 -17.95 38.95
N ARG A 260 -15.41 -16.68 38.68
CA ARG A 260 -16.56 -16.32 37.83
C ARG A 260 -16.38 -16.77 36.38
N ALA A 261 -15.17 -16.69 35.82
CA ALA A 261 -14.86 -17.23 34.51
C ALA A 261 -15.05 -18.76 34.46
N ASN A 262 -14.67 -19.47 35.54
CA ASN A 262 -14.80 -20.93 35.62
C ASN A 262 -16.28 -21.38 35.70
N ASP A 263 -17.14 -20.62 36.37
CA ASP A 263 -18.58 -20.89 36.39
C ASP A 263 -19.25 -20.58 35.04
N MET A 264 -18.80 -19.53 34.33
CA MET A 264 -19.23 -19.27 32.95
C MET A 264 -18.78 -20.38 31.99
N ILE A 265 -17.55 -20.88 32.13
CA ILE A 265 -17.01 -22.01 31.35
C ILE A 265 -17.91 -23.25 31.51
N LYS A 266 -18.45 -23.51 32.70
CA LYS A 266 -19.38 -24.62 32.94
C LYS A 266 -20.79 -24.39 32.35
N SER A 267 -21.16 -23.14 32.09
CA SER A 267 -22.49 -22.76 31.56
C SER A 267 -22.58 -22.80 30.03
N PHE A 268 -21.47 -22.88 29.32
CA PHE A 268 -21.45 -22.89 27.86
C PHE A 268 -21.77 -24.27 27.27
N ASN A 269 -22.56 -24.25 26.20
CA ASN A 269 -22.83 -25.43 25.39
C ASN A 269 -21.57 -25.82 24.58
N ALA A 270 -21.43 -27.10 24.20
CA ALA A 270 -20.28 -27.62 23.44
C ALA A 270 -19.98 -26.82 22.16
N LYS A 271 -21.01 -26.25 21.50
CA LYS A 271 -20.85 -25.37 20.33
C LYS A 271 -20.21 -24.02 20.67
N GLU A 272 -20.57 -23.43 21.80
CA GLU A 272 -20.03 -22.14 22.25
C GLU A 272 -18.58 -22.31 22.70
N MET A 273 -18.26 -23.42 23.38
CA MET A 273 -16.89 -23.78 23.73
C MET A 273 -15.98 -23.92 22.51
N LYS A 274 -16.48 -24.55 21.43
CA LYS A 274 -15.74 -24.65 20.18
C LYS A 274 -15.48 -23.27 19.57
N LEU A 275 -16.47 -22.38 19.57
CA LEU A 275 -16.31 -21.00 19.08
C LEU A 275 -15.25 -20.23 19.87
N PHE A 276 -15.24 -20.34 21.20
CA PHE A 276 -14.22 -19.71 22.04
C PHE A 276 -12.82 -20.26 21.76
N HIS A 277 -12.69 -21.58 21.56
CA HIS A 277 -11.42 -22.19 21.21
C HIS A 277 -10.93 -21.69 19.85
N ASP A 278 -11.80 -21.65 18.83
CA ASP A 278 -11.46 -21.15 17.50
C ASP A 278 -11.07 -19.66 17.53
N LEU A 279 -11.78 -18.84 18.33
CA LEU A 279 -11.43 -17.44 18.55
C LEU A 279 -10.08 -17.28 19.24
N MET A 280 -9.78 -18.12 20.23
CA MET A 280 -8.51 -18.11 20.96
C MET A 280 -7.34 -18.51 20.04
N LEU A 281 -7.50 -19.52 19.20
CA LEU A 281 -6.51 -19.89 18.19
C LEU A 281 -6.28 -18.77 17.20
N ARG A 282 -7.35 -18.11 16.74
CA ARG A 282 -7.26 -16.96 15.85
C ARG A 282 -6.56 -15.78 16.52
N MET A 283 -6.83 -15.53 17.80
CA MET A 283 -6.16 -14.49 18.58
C MET A 283 -4.66 -14.75 18.70
N LYS A 284 -4.26 -15.97 19.04
CA LYS A 284 -2.85 -16.37 19.08
C LYS A 284 -2.16 -16.25 17.73
N SER A 285 -2.84 -16.67 16.65
CA SER A 285 -2.32 -16.50 15.29
C SER A 285 -2.16 -15.02 14.93
N LEU A 286 -3.11 -14.17 15.34
CA LEU A 286 -3.04 -12.74 15.09
C LEU A 286 -1.91 -12.08 15.90
N GLU A 287 -1.69 -12.49 17.15
CA GLU A 287 -0.57 -12.05 17.99
C GLU A 287 0.78 -12.43 17.35
N ALA A 288 0.93 -13.65 16.84
CA ALA A 288 2.14 -14.08 16.13
C ALA A 288 2.38 -13.30 14.83
N ASN A 289 1.31 -12.99 14.08
CA ASN A 289 1.44 -12.16 12.88
C ASN A 289 1.83 -10.72 13.24
N LEU A 290 1.30 -10.18 14.34
CA LEU A 290 1.64 -8.83 14.81
C LEU A 290 3.11 -8.73 15.17
N THR A 291 3.68 -9.71 15.87
CA THR A 291 5.11 -9.72 16.20
C THR A 291 5.98 -9.86 14.97
N ALA A 292 5.60 -10.70 14.00
CA ALA A 292 6.31 -10.83 12.73
C ALA A 292 6.32 -9.51 11.94
N VAL A 293 5.16 -8.85 11.80
CA VAL A 293 5.05 -7.55 11.13
C VAL A 293 5.82 -6.46 11.87
N HIS A 294 5.91 -6.53 13.20
CA HIS A 294 6.72 -5.60 13.98
C HIS A 294 8.22 -5.77 13.68
N ALA A 295 8.70 -7.01 13.59
CA ALA A 295 10.09 -7.30 13.22
C ALA A 295 10.40 -6.84 11.78
N GLU A 296 9.50 -7.08 10.83
CA GLU A 296 9.65 -6.58 9.44
C GLU A 296 9.70 -5.04 9.39
N LYS A 297 8.88 -4.37 10.20
CA LYS A 297 8.90 -2.90 10.32
C LYS A 297 10.26 -2.40 10.82
N GLU A 298 10.84 -3.06 11.83
CA GLU A 298 12.15 -2.69 12.37
C GLU A 298 13.28 -2.91 11.35
N ASP A 299 13.26 -4.02 10.60
CA ASP A 299 14.21 -4.27 9.51
C ASP A 299 14.13 -3.20 8.41
N LEU A 300 12.91 -2.87 7.98
CA LEU A 300 12.69 -1.81 6.98
C LEU A 300 13.15 -0.44 7.49
N ALA A 301 12.93 -0.12 8.77
CA ALA A 301 13.41 1.12 9.37
C ALA A 301 14.95 1.19 9.37
N ALA A 302 15.63 0.09 9.71
CA ALA A 302 17.10 0.03 9.66
C ALA A 302 17.63 0.19 8.23
N ARG A 303 16.98 -0.45 7.25
CA ARG A 303 17.34 -0.32 5.82
C ARG A 303 17.13 1.09 5.29
N LEU A 304 16.03 1.75 5.68
CA LEU A 304 15.76 3.13 5.32
C LEU A 304 16.83 4.06 5.90
N HIS A 305 17.14 3.92 7.18
CA HIS A 305 18.17 4.73 7.84
C HIS A 305 19.54 4.57 7.16
N ASN A 306 19.92 3.35 6.78
CA ASN A 306 21.15 3.12 6.03
C ASN A 306 21.12 3.78 4.64
N ALA A 307 19.99 3.74 3.94
CA ALA A 307 19.84 4.40 2.65
C ALA A 307 19.92 5.93 2.77
N GLU A 308 19.36 6.52 3.83
CA GLU A 308 19.49 7.94 4.15
C GLU A 308 20.94 8.32 4.42
N ASN A 309 21.69 7.52 5.19
CA ASN A 309 23.12 7.75 5.42
C ASN A 309 23.94 7.75 4.11
N VAL A 310 23.64 6.83 3.18
CA VAL A 310 24.31 6.80 1.87
C VAL A 310 23.93 8.03 1.03
N ARG A 311 22.66 8.43 1.04
CA ARG A 311 22.21 9.65 0.36
C ARG A 311 22.95 10.87 0.90
N ASP A 312 23.02 11.03 2.21
CA ASP A 312 23.64 12.18 2.86
C ASP A 312 25.16 12.24 2.56
N PHE A 313 25.83 11.08 2.52
CA PHE A 313 27.22 10.99 2.06
C PHE A 313 27.39 11.44 0.60
N LEU A 314 26.52 11.01 -0.31
CA LEU A 314 26.60 11.40 -1.72
C LEU A 314 26.30 12.89 -1.93
N VAL A 315 25.34 13.43 -1.18
CA VAL A 315 25.04 14.88 -1.19
C VAL A 315 26.26 15.67 -0.73
N GLN A 316 26.92 15.26 0.36
CA GLN A 316 28.16 15.91 0.81
C GLN A 316 29.24 15.87 -0.27
N LYS A 317 29.44 14.73 -0.93
CA LYS A 317 30.44 14.61 -2.02
C LYS A 317 30.11 15.47 -3.23
N LEU A 318 28.82 15.63 -3.54
CA LEU A 318 28.37 16.53 -4.60
C LEU A 318 28.70 17.98 -4.25
N THR A 319 28.38 18.40 -3.02
CA THR A 319 28.69 19.75 -2.53
C THR A 319 30.18 20.02 -2.51
N ASP A 320 31.00 19.08 -2.03
CA ASP A 320 32.48 19.20 -2.07
C ASP A 320 32.98 19.41 -3.52
N ALA A 321 32.36 18.74 -4.50
CA ALA A 321 32.73 18.87 -5.91
C ALA A 321 32.24 20.19 -6.53
N GLU A 322 31.04 20.64 -6.15
CA GLU A 322 30.49 21.95 -6.54
C GLU A 322 31.37 23.09 -6.01
N ASP A 323 31.79 23.02 -4.75
CA ASP A 323 32.68 23.99 -4.12
C ASP A 323 34.06 23.99 -4.81
N ALA A 324 34.65 22.81 -5.06
CA ALA A 324 35.92 22.72 -5.77
C ALA A 324 35.85 23.29 -7.20
N LEU A 325 34.72 23.08 -7.89
CA LEU A 325 34.47 23.67 -9.21
C LEU A 325 34.33 25.19 -9.11
N ALA A 326 33.58 25.70 -8.13
CA ALA A 326 33.41 27.12 -7.89
C ALA A 326 34.77 27.80 -7.64
N TYR A 327 35.61 27.23 -6.75
CA TYR A 327 36.97 27.71 -6.52
C TYR A 327 37.82 27.72 -7.80
N SER A 328 37.77 26.65 -8.61
CA SER A 328 38.54 26.59 -9.87
C SER A 328 38.05 27.62 -10.90
N ILE A 329 36.75 27.90 -10.94
CA ILE A 329 36.18 28.94 -11.81
C ILE A 329 36.62 30.32 -11.32
N GLU A 330 36.52 30.61 -10.02
CA GLU A 330 36.96 31.88 -9.43
C GLU A 330 38.46 32.14 -9.64
N GLU A 331 39.29 31.11 -9.49
CA GLU A 331 40.74 31.17 -9.77
C GLU A 331 41.00 31.53 -11.24
N LYS A 332 40.36 30.83 -12.18
CA LYS A 332 40.52 31.11 -13.61
C LYS A 332 39.98 32.48 -14.02
N VAL A 333 38.90 32.93 -13.39
CA VAL A 333 38.35 34.27 -13.62
C VAL A 333 39.31 35.34 -13.11
N CYS A 334 39.87 35.18 -11.92
CA CYS A 334 40.90 36.08 -11.38
C CYS A 334 42.14 36.13 -12.28
N ASP A 335 42.65 34.99 -12.72
CA ASP A 335 43.79 34.91 -13.65
C ASP A 335 43.48 35.59 -15.00
N TYR A 336 42.26 35.44 -15.52
CA TYR A 336 41.85 36.10 -16.75
C TYR A 336 41.86 37.63 -16.60
N TYR A 337 41.28 38.17 -15.52
CA TYR A 337 41.26 39.62 -15.28
C TYR A 337 42.65 40.19 -14.95
N TYR A 338 43.49 39.46 -14.21
CA TYR A 338 44.85 39.90 -13.89
C TYR A 338 45.72 39.96 -15.15
N ASN A 339 45.65 38.94 -16.01
CA ASN A 339 46.38 38.95 -17.27
C ASN A 339 45.84 40.00 -18.25
N HIS A 340 44.54 40.25 -18.32
CA HIS A 340 43.98 41.28 -19.21
C HIS A 340 44.32 42.72 -18.78
N ASN A 341 44.44 43.00 -17.48
CA ASN A 341 44.83 44.34 -17.00
C ASN A 341 46.30 44.67 -17.32
N ILE A 342 47.20 43.70 -17.28
CA ILE A 342 48.62 43.90 -17.66
C ILE A 342 48.75 44.30 -19.14
N TYR A 343 47.88 43.78 -20.02
CA TYR A 343 47.90 44.17 -21.44
C TYR A 343 47.24 45.52 -21.74
N PHE A 344 46.43 46.07 -20.83
CA PHE A 344 45.80 47.39 -20.99
C PHE A 344 46.63 48.53 -20.38
N GLU A 345 47.38 48.31 -19.29
CA GLU A 345 48.28 49.33 -18.73
C GLU A 345 49.61 49.47 -19.49
N GLY A 346 49.95 48.54 -20.39
CA GLY A 346 51.13 48.62 -21.26
C GLY A 346 50.93 49.39 -22.59
N ARG A 347 49.78 50.04 -22.81
CA ARG A 347 49.45 50.81 -24.03
C ARG A 347 48.88 52.21 -23.75
N VAL A 348 49.43 52.91 -22.77
CA VAL A 348 49.27 54.37 -22.65
C VAL A 348 50.63 55.03 -22.72
#